data_AF-A0A2D7IIL5-F1
#
_entry.id   AF-A0A2D7IIL5-F1
#
_cell.length_a   1.000
_cell.length_b   1.000
_cell.length_c   1.000
_cell.angle_alpha   90.00
_cell.angle_beta   90.00
_cell.angle_gamma   90.00
#
_symmetry.space_group_name_H-M   'P 1'
#
loop_
_entity.id
_entity.type
_entity.pdbx_description
1 polymer ?
#
loop_
_entity_poly.entity_id
_entity_poly.type
_entity_poly.pdbx_seq_one_letter_code
_entity_poly.pdbx_strand_id
1 'polypeptide(L)'
;MSWYNKVSKNISLIPECIKHFEDELAQAKRECGIYGNLEKASAALPGIVEQRFNQLQEIEAILEYLNIEKRRLRSKTFRNYLEKYNKVLSSRDADKYVDGEQDVVDLEKIINEFALIRNKWLGITKGLDQKQWQLTNIVKLRVAGMEDATLK
;
A
#
# COMPACT_ATOMS: atom_id res chain seq x y z
N MET A 1 14.13 -12.34 2.01
CA MET A 1 14.54 -10.93 2.11
C MET A 1 13.36 -10.06 1.75
N SER A 2 12.94 -9.18 2.67
CA SER A 2 11.85 -8.21 2.47
C SER A 2 12.15 -7.23 1.32
N TRP A 3 11.12 -6.84 0.56
CA TRP A 3 11.18 -5.83 -0.49
C TRP A 3 11.62 -4.47 0.02
N TYR A 4 11.25 -4.11 1.26
CA TYR A 4 11.76 -2.91 1.92
C TYR A 4 13.30 -2.84 1.90
N ASN A 5 13.96 -3.93 2.28
CA ASN A 5 15.43 -4.00 2.29
C ASN A 5 16.04 -3.92 0.89
N LYS A 6 15.32 -4.35 -0.15
CA LYS A 6 15.78 -4.27 -1.54
C LYS A 6 15.65 -2.85 -2.07
N VAL A 7 14.49 -2.22 -1.90
CA VAL A 7 14.19 -0.87 -2.38
C VAL A 7 15.04 0.17 -1.65
N SER A 8 15.20 0.05 -0.32
CA SER A 8 16.04 0.96 0.46
C SER A 8 17.52 0.94 0.08
N LYS A 9 18.01 -0.20 -0.47
CA LYS A 9 19.37 -0.31 -0.99
C LYS A 9 19.48 0.15 -2.45
N ASN A 10 18.44 -0.11 -3.25
CA ASN A 10 18.40 0.22 -4.66
C ASN A 10 16.99 0.63 -5.11
N ILE A 11 16.80 1.93 -5.26
CA ILE A 11 15.55 2.57 -5.72
C ILE A 11 15.19 2.12 -7.15
N SER A 12 16.15 1.68 -7.95
CA SER A 12 15.90 1.18 -9.32
C SER A 12 15.04 -0.08 -9.36
N LEU A 13 14.88 -0.78 -8.23
CA LEU A 13 14.04 -1.99 -8.11
C LEU A 13 12.55 -1.68 -7.88
N ILE A 14 12.17 -0.40 -7.85
CA ILE A 14 10.78 0.01 -7.64
C ILE A 14 9.80 -0.60 -8.65
N PRO A 15 10.06 -0.62 -9.97
CA PRO A 15 9.12 -1.19 -10.94
C PRO A 15 8.87 -2.69 -10.69
N GLU A 16 9.90 -3.45 -10.32
CA GLU A 16 9.78 -4.87 -9.98
C GLU A 16 9.00 -5.07 -8.68
N CYS A 17 9.25 -4.20 -7.69
CA CYS A 17 8.54 -4.20 -6.42
C CYS A 17 7.03 -3.96 -6.62
N ILE A 18 6.68 -2.97 -7.44
CA ILE A 18 5.29 -2.65 -7.78
C ILE A 18 4.63 -3.86 -8.45
N LYS A 19 5.27 -4.43 -9.48
CA LYS A 19 4.76 -5.60 -10.18
C LYS A 19 4.49 -6.77 -9.23
N HIS A 20 5.43 -7.05 -8.32
CA HIS A 20 5.26 -8.10 -7.32
C HIS A 20 4.01 -7.89 -6.46
N PHE A 21 3.79 -6.67 -5.94
CA PHE A 21 2.61 -6.39 -5.13
C PHE A 21 1.31 -6.33 -5.93
N GLU A 22 1.36 -6.03 -7.23
CA GLU A 22 0.17 -6.12 -8.10
C GLU A 22 -0.20 -7.58 -8.41
N ASP A 23 0.78 -8.44 -8.66
CA ASP A 23 0.57 -9.88 -8.88
C ASP A 23 -0.01 -10.54 -7.62
N GLU A 24 0.58 -10.24 -6.45
CA GLU A 24 0.08 -10.69 -5.15
C GLU A 24 -1.32 -10.15 -4.85
N LEU A 25 -1.62 -8.91 -5.23
CA LEU A 25 -2.95 -8.31 -5.06
C LEU A 25 -4.00 -9.08 -5.86
N ALA A 26 -3.69 -9.55 -7.08
CA ALA A 26 -4.61 -10.34 -7.88
C ALA A 26 -4.92 -11.71 -7.23
N GLN A 27 -3.95 -12.29 -6.52
CA GLN A 27 -4.20 -13.47 -5.69
C GLN A 27 -5.05 -13.12 -4.45
N ALA A 28 -4.70 -12.07 -3.72
CA ALA A 28 -5.39 -11.66 -2.51
C ALA A 28 -6.88 -11.35 -2.76
N LYS A 29 -7.22 -10.76 -3.91
CA LYS A 29 -8.62 -10.54 -4.31
C LYS A 29 -9.44 -11.82 -4.39
N ARG A 30 -8.84 -12.93 -4.85
CA ARG A 30 -9.51 -14.24 -4.92
C ARG A 30 -9.74 -14.83 -3.52
N GLU A 31 -8.85 -14.53 -2.58
CA GLU A 31 -8.95 -14.98 -1.20
C GLU A 31 -10.07 -14.27 -0.41
N CYS A 32 -10.52 -13.10 -0.84
CA CYS A 32 -11.68 -12.41 -0.25
C CYS A 32 -13.02 -13.10 -0.52
N GLY A 33 -13.11 -13.96 -1.55
CA GLY A 33 -14.33 -14.73 -1.85
C GLY A 33 -14.60 -15.84 -0.84
N ILE A 34 -15.88 -16.17 -0.61
CA ILE A 34 -16.30 -17.35 0.17
C ILE A 34 -16.67 -18.45 -0.82
N TYR A 35 -15.93 -19.56 -0.81
CA TYR A 35 -16.19 -20.71 -1.67
C TYR A 35 -15.81 -22.01 -0.95
N GLY A 36 -16.46 -23.11 -1.33
CA GLY A 36 -16.15 -24.45 -0.83
C GLY A 36 -16.60 -24.70 0.62
N ASN A 37 -15.73 -25.34 1.41
CA ASN A 37 -16.05 -25.79 2.76
C ASN A 37 -15.83 -24.68 3.81
N LEU A 38 -16.83 -24.47 4.66
CA LEU A 38 -16.91 -23.38 5.62
C LEU A 38 -15.88 -23.50 6.74
N GLU A 39 -15.67 -24.71 7.26
CA GLU A 39 -14.75 -25.00 8.36
C GLU A 39 -13.30 -24.80 7.90
N LYS A 40 -12.95 -25.30 6.71
CA LYS A 40 -11.63 -25.10 6.10
C LYS A 40 -11.37 -23.62 5.83
N ALA A 41 -12.35 -22.91 5.28
CA ALA A 41 -12.23 -21.47 5.03
C ALA A 41 -12.03 -20.69 6.34
N SER A 42 -12.74 -21.05 7.41
CA SER A 42 -12.63 -20.41 8.72
C SER A 42 -11.28 -20.69 9.39
N ALA A 43 -10.78 -21.92 9.29
CA ALA A 43 -9.49 -22.31 9.87
C ALA A 43 -8.29 -21.65 9.16
N ALA A 44 -8.37 -21.46 7.84
CA ALA A 44 -7.30 -20.84 7.06
C ALA A 44 -7.27 -19.31 7.14
N LEU A 45 -8.40 -18.67 7.46
CA LEU A 45 -8.55 -17.21 7.38
C LEU A 45 -7.55 -16.43 8.25
N PRO A 46 -7.23 -16.81 9.51
CA PRO A 46 -6.26 -16.07 10.33
C PRO A 46 -4.88 -15.99 9.68
N GLY A 47 -4.39 -17.08 9.07
CA GLY A 47 -3.10 -17.09 8.39
C GLY A 47 -3.09 -16.22 7.13
N ILE A 48 -4.19 -16.22 6.37
CA ILE A 48 -4.35 -15.35 5.21
C ILE A 48 -4.36 -13.87 5.66
N VAL A 49 -5.13 -13.53 6.69
CA VAL A 49 -5.20 -12.16 7.23
C VAL A 49 -3.83 -11.68 7.68
N GLU A 50 -3.10 -12.49 8.44
CA GLU A 50 -1.75 -12.17 8.90
C GLU A 50 -0.80 -11.90 7.74
N GLN A 51 -0.76 -12.80 6.74
CA GLN A 51 0.10 -12.66 5.57
C GLN A 51 -0.22 -11.39 4.79
N ARG A 52 -1.50 -11.14 4.49
CA ARG A 52 -1.92 -9.98 3.70
C ARG A 52 -1.73 -8.66 4.46
N PHE A 53 -1.93 -8.67 5.77
CA PHE A 53 -1.67 -7.52 6.62
C PHE A 53 -0.18 -7.19 6.66
N ASN A 54 0.70 -8.19 6.79
CA ASN A 54 2.15 -7.97 6.73
C ASN A 54 2.63 -7.39 5.40
N GLN A 55 2.07 -7.86 4.28
CA GLN A 55 2.35 -7.28 2.96
C GLN A 55 1.92 -5.81 2.87
N LEU A 56 0.75 -5.46 3.42
CA LEU A 56 0.32 -4.07 3.54
C LEU A 56 1.30 -3.24 4.40
N GLN A 57 1.73 -3.76 5.55
CA GLN A 57 2.69 -3.08 6.42
C GLN A 57 4.04 -2.86 5.71
N GLU A 58 4.48 -3.82 4.90
CA GLU A 58 5.69 -3.67 4.09
C GLU A 58 5.55 -2.56 3.03
N ILE A 59 4.39 -2.47 2.36
CA ILE A 59 4.10 -1.38 1.41
C ILE A 59 4.11 -0.03 2.13
N GLU A 60 3.53 0.06 3.33
CA GLU A 60 3.53 1.29 4.14
C GLU A 60 4.96 1.70 4.55
N ALA A 61 5.79 0.75 4.94
CA ALA A 61 7.20 1.01 5.25
C ALA A 61 7.99 1.53 4.04
N ILE A 62 7.75 0.98 2.84
CA ILE A 62 8.38 1.46 1.60
C ILE A 62 7.89 2.88 1.25
N LEU A 63 6.58 3.13 1.37
CA LEU A 63 6.00 4.44 1.12
C LEU A 63 6.60 5.50 2.06
N GLU A 64 6.75 5.21 3.34
CA GLU A 64 7.38 6.13 4.29
C GLU A 64 8.86 6.38 3.95
N TYR A 65 9.61 5.34 3.58
CA TYR A 65 10.98 5.48 3.11
C TYR A 65 11.09 6.44 1.92
N LEU A 66 10.19 6.31 0.92
CA LEU A 66 10.18 7.22 -0.24
C LEU A 66 9.85 8.66 0.17
N ASN A 67 8.94 8.87 1.13
CA ASN A 67 8.65 10.20 1.69
C ASN A 67 9.86 10.79 2.43
N ILE A 68 10.66 9.97 3.12
CA ILE A 68 11.92 10.40 3.73
C ILE A 68 12.92 10.84 2.64
N GLU A 69 13.09 10.03 1.59
CA GLU A 69 13.98 10.37 0.48
C GLU A 69 13.54 11.64 -0.27
N LYS A 70 12.23 11.87 -0.46
CA LYS A 70 11.71 13.12 -1.03
C LYS A 70 12.06 14.33 -0.18
N ARG A 71 11.89 14.24 1.15
CA ARG A 71 12.29 15.31 2.08
C ARG A 71 13.79 15.60 2.00
N ARG A 72 14.62 14.56 1.89
CA ARG A 72 16.08 14.68 1.71
C ARG A 72 16.43 15.38 0.40
N LEU A 73 15.81 14.97 -0.71
CA LEU A 73 16.03 15.54 -2.03
C LEU A 73 15.62 17.02 -2.06
N ARG A 74 14.40 17.35 -1.60
CA ARG A 74 13.93 18.74 -1.48
C ARG A 74 14.91 19.62 -0.71
N SER A 75 15.38 19.14 0.45
CA SER A 75 16.32 19.90 1.28
C SER A 75 17.65 20.16 0.57
N LYS A 76 18.16 19.18 -0.18
CA LYS A 76 19.40 19.31 -0.97
C LYS A 76 19.21 20.30 -2.12
N THR A 77 18.12 20.17 -2.87
CA THR A 77 17.78 21.05 -3.99
C THR A 77 17.58 22.48 -3.51
N PHE A 78 16.89 22.69 -2.39
CA PHE A 78 16.66 24.00 -1.78
C PHE A 78 17.97 24.72 -1.43
N ARG A 79 18.91 24.03 -0.77
CA ARG A 79 20.23 24.59 -0.46
C ARG A 79 20.99 24.99 -1.71
N ASN A 80 20.97 24.14 -2.75
CA ASN A 80 21.60 24.46 -4.04
C ASN A 80 21.00 25.71 -4.70
N TYR A 81 19.68 25.90 -4.62
CA TYR A 81 19.00 27.08 -5.16
C TYR A 81 19.41 28.36 -4.43
N LEU A 82 19.47 28.31 -3.09
CA LEU A 82 19.98 29.44 -2.32
C LEU A 82 21.42 29.72 -2.72
N GLU A 83 22.34 28.75 -2.56
CA GLU A 83 23.77 28.92 -2.85
C GLU A 83 24.06 29.52 -4.24
N LYS A 84 23.36 29.07 -5.28
CA LYS A 84 23.57 29.52 -6.66
C LYS A 84 22.89 30.85 -7.01
N TYR A 85 21.74 31.15 -6.38
CA TYR A 85 20.90 32.29 -6.77
C TYR A 85 20.64 33.30 -5.63
N ASN A 86 21.47 33.29 -4.59
CA ASN A 86 21.37 34.12 -3.37
C ASN A 86 21.11 35.62 -3.58
N LYS A 87 21.44 36.18 -4.76
CA LYS A 87 21.24 37.62 -5.07
C LYS A 87 19.95 37.91 -5.85
N VAL A 88 19.30 36.89 -6.39
CA VAL A 88 18.17 37.01 -7.33
C VAL A 88 16.92 36.34 -6.78
N LEU A 89 17.07 35.26 -6.02
CA LEU A 89 15.97 34.46 -5.51
C LEU A 89 15.69 34.77 -4.05
N SER A 90 14.43 35.07 -3.72
CA SER A 90 14.00 35.05 -2.33
C SER A 90 13.88 33.60 -1.84
N SER A 91 14.01 33.39 -0.52
CA SER A 91 13.81 32.07 0.09
C SER A 91 12.44 31.45 -0.25
N ARG A 92 11.41 32.29 -0.37
CA ARG A 92 10.05 31.85 -0.72
C ARG A 92 9.92 31.41 -2.18
N ASP A 93 10.64 32.09 -3.09
CA ASP A 93 10.66 31.69 -4.51
C ASP A 93 11.46 30.41 -4.69
N ALA A 94 12.60 30.28 -4.00
CA ALA A 94 13.41 29.06 -3.99
C ALA A 94 12.58 27.82 -3.60
N ASP A 95 11.76 27.91 -2.56
CA ASP A 95 10.90 26.81 -2.12
C ASP A 95 9.89 26.36 -3.20
N LYS A 96 9.28 27.33 -3.91
CA LYS A 96 8.39 27.03 -5.05
C LYS A 96 9.12 26.36 -6.21
N TYR A 97 10.33 26.80 -6.53
CA TYR A 97 11.10 26.20 -7.62
C TYR A 97 11.56 24.78 -7.28
N VAL A 98 11.88 24.49 -6.03
CA VAL A 98 12.20 23.13 -5.56
C VAL A 98 11.04 22.17 -5.80
N ASP A 99 9.80 22.61 -5.58
CA ASP A 99 8.61 21.79 -5.84
C ASP A 99 8.36 21.55 -7.34
N GLY A 100 8.93 22.39 -8.21
CA GLY A 100 8.92 22.20 -9.66
C GLY A 100 10.13 21.44 -10.20
N GLU A 101 11.10 21.08 -9.36
CA GLU A 101 12.31 20.38 -9.79
C GLU A 101 11.95 18.98 -10.31
N GLN A 102 12.47 18.63 -11.49
CA GLN A 102 12.13 17.37 -12.17
C GLN A 102 12.32 16.14 -11.26
N ASP A 103 13.45 16.04 -10.57
CA ASP A 103 13.75 14.90 -9.69
C ASP A 103 12.77 14.81 -8.49
N VAL A 104 12.33 15.96 -7.96
CA VAL A 104 11.37 16.01 -6.84
C VAL A 104 9.99 15.57 -7.31
N VAL A 105 9.56 16.07 -8.48
CA VAL A 105 8.29 15.73 -9.10
C VAL A 105 8.24 14.25 -9.48
N ASP A 106 9.32 13.69 -10.01
CA ASP A 106 9.36 12.27 -10.40
C ASP A 106 9.30 11.34 -9.19
N LEU A 107 9.99 11.68 -8.10
CA LEU A 107 9.86 10.93 -6.85
C LEU A 107 8.45 11.06 -6.25
N GLU A 108 7.79 12.20 -6.39
CA GLU A 108 6.41 12.40 -5.96
C GLU A 108 5.41 11.55 -6.77
N LYS A 109 5.60 11.41 -8.08
CA LYS A 109 4.79 10.49 -8.90
C LYS A 109 4.91 9.05 -8.41
N ILE A 110 6.14 8.60 -8.11
CA ILE A 110 6.42 7.26 -7.57
C ILE A 110 5.74 7.07 -6.21
N ILE A 111 5.82 8.07 -5.31
CA ILE A 111 5.14 8.04 -4.01
C ILE A 111 3.62 7.89 -4.20
N ASN A 112 3.03 8.63 -5.14
CA ASN A 112 1.60 8.54 -5.44
C ASN A 112 1.20 7.15 -5.95
N GLU A 113 2.04 6.52 -6.77
CA GLU A 113 1.81 5.15 -7.24
C GLU A 113 1.81 4.14 -6.08
N PHE A 114 2.79 4.23 -5.16
CA PHE A 114 2.79 3.42 -3.95
C PHE A 114 1.59 3.71 -3.03
N ALA A 115 1.16 4.97 -2.93
CA ALA A 115 -0.03 5.32 -2.17
C ALA A 115 -1.29 4.65 -2.74
N LEU A 116 -1.41 4.57 -4.08
CA LEU A 116 -2.50 3.86 -4.73
C LEU A 116 -2.43 2.35 -4.45
N ILE A 117 -1.25 1.74 -4.52
CA ILE A 117 -1.06 0.32 -4.17
C ILE A 117 -1.48 0.08 -2.72
N ARG A 118 -1.00 0.89 -1.78
CA ARG A 118 -1.37 0.83 -0.35
C ARG A 118 -2.89 0.89 -0.16
N ASN A 119 -3.58 1.78 -0.87
CA ASN A 119 -5.03 1.89 -0.80
C ASN A 119 -5.75 0.65 -1.35
N LYS A 120 -5.25 0.04 -2.43
CA LYS A 120 -5.78 -1.23 -2.96
C LYS A 120 -5.64 -2.35 -1.90
N TRP A 121 -4.50 -2.41 -1.21
CA TRP A 121 -4.23 -3.40 -0.15
C TRP A 121 -5.04 -3.17 1.13
N LEU A 122 -5.32 -1.91 1.51
CA LEU A 122 -6.31 -1.61 2.55
C LEU A 122 -7.71 -2.12 2.18
N GLY A 123 -8.05 -2.16 0.88
CA GLY A 123 -9.27 -2.79 0.40
C GLY A 123 -9.31 -4.30 0.66
N ILE A 124 -8.16 -4.99 0.53
CA ILE A 124 -8.05 -6.43 0.80
C ILE A 124 -8.29 -6.73 2.27
N THR A 125 -7.64 -6.01 3.19
CA THR A 125 -7.79 -6.26 4.63
C THR A 125 -9.25 -6.06 5.06
N LYS A 126 -9.88 -4.97 4.62
CA LYS A 126 -11.32 -4.76 4.81
C LYS A 126 -12.18 -5.88 4.24
N GLY A 127 -11.83 -6.38 3.05
CA GLY A 127 -12.54 -7.50 2.43
C GLY A 127 -12.42 -8.80 3.23
N LEU A 128 -11.25 -9.07 3.80
CA LEU A 128 -11.02 -10.24 4.66
C LEU A 128 -11.77 -10.12 6.00
N ASP A 129 -11.82 -8.93 6.60
CA ASP A 129 -12.63 -8.68 7.80
C ASP A 129 -14.12 -8.91 7.52
N GLN A 130 -14.60 -8.39 6.38
CA GLN A 130 -15.98 -8.62 5.96
C GLN A 130 -16.25 -10.12 5.71
N LYS A 131 -15.29 -10.83 5.13
CA LYS A 131 -15.37 -12.28 4.94
C LYS A 131 -15.47 -13.01 6.28
N GLN A 132 -14.66 -12.67 7.27
CA GLN A 132 -14.75 -13.23 8.63
C GLN A 132 -16.14 -13.04 9.23
N TRP A 133 -16.68 -11.82 9.10
CA TRP A 133 -18.00 -11.48 9.61
C TRP A 133 -19.10 -12.29 8.94
N GLN A 134 -19.07 -12.41 7.60
CA GLN A 134 -20.04 -13.21 6.85
C GLN A 134 -19.95 -14.70 7.18
N LEU A 135 -18.75 -15.26 7.29
CA LEU A 135 -18.57 -16.66 7.69
C LEU A 135 -19.22 -16.92 9.06
N THR A 136 -19.02 -16.01 10.01
CA THR A 136 -19.63 -16.10 11.34
C THR A 136 -21.16 -16.09 11.27
N ASN A 137 -21.74 -15.20 10.47
CA ASN A 137 -23.20 -15.12 10.31
C ASN A 137 -23.77 -16.36 9.62
N ILE A 138 -23.10 -16.88 8.59
CA ILE A 138 -23.51 -18.12 7.91
C ILE A 138 -23.48 -19.30 8.88
N VAL A 139 -22.43 -19.43 9.71
CA VAL A 139 -22.36 -20.47 10.75
C VAL A 139 -23.54 -20.35 11.71
N LYS A 140 -23.82 -19.14 12.21
CA LYS A 140 -24.94 -18.89 13.13
C LYS A 140 -26.30 -19.28 12.53
N LEU A 141 -26.56 -18.91 11.27
CA LEU A 141 -27.79 -19.25 10.57
C LEU A 141 -27.95 -20.77 10.41
N ARG A 142 -26.88 -21.46 10.01
CA ARG A 142 -26.89 -22.92 9.86
C ARG A 142 -27.12 -23.65 11.17
N VAL A 143 -26.48 -23.20 12.26
CA VAL A 143 -26.70 -23.77 13.60
C VAL A 143 -28.13 -23.53 14.10
N ALA A 144 -28.75 -22.42 13.72
CA ALA A 144 -30.15 -22.13 14.01
C ALA A 144 -31.15 -22.87 13.10
N GLY A 145 -30.69 -23.65 12.12
CA GLY A 145 -31.54 -24.35 11.15
C GLY A 145 -32.21 -23.43 10.12
N MET A 146 -31.68 -22.21 9.92
CA MET A 146 -32.19 -21.24 8.96
C MET A 146 -31.26 -21.23 7.73
N GLU A 147 -31.65 -21.89 6.65
CA GLU A 147 -30.76 -22.08 5.49
C GLU A 147 -30.89 -21.00 4.40
N ASP A 148 -32.05 -20.35 4.27
CA ASP A 148 -32.23 -19.29 3.28
C ASP A 148 -33.28 -18.25 3.71
N ALA A 149 -32.98 -16.97 3.49
CA ALA A 149 -33.85 -15.85 3.83
C ALA A 149 -34.03 -14.96 2.59
N THR A 150 -35.16 -15.11 1.91
CA THR A 150 -35.54 -14.25 0.79
C THR A 150 -36.05 -12.90 1.27
N LEU A 151 -35.40 -11.82 0.80
CA LEU A 151 -35.93 -10.46 0.87
C LEU A 151 -36.93 -10.27 -0.28
N LYS A 152 -38.11 -9.70 0.01
CA LYS A 152 -39.10 -9.29 -0.99
C LYS A 152 -38.80 -7.89 -1.50
#